data_AF-A0A3A4QLN7-F1
#
_entry.id   AF-A0A3A4QLN7-F1
#
_cell.length_a   1.000
_cell.length_b   1.000
_cell.length_c   1.000
_cell.angle_alpha   90.00
_cell.angle_beta   90.00
_cell.angle_gamma   90.00
#
_symmetry.space_group_name_H-M   'P 1'
#
loop_
_entity.id
_entity.type
_entity.pdbx_description
1 polymer ?
#
loop_
_entity_poly.entity_id
_entity_poly.type
_entity_poly.pdbx_seq_one_letter_code
_entity_poly.pdbx_strand_id
1 'polypeptide(L)' 'MTTYCDYCNSHPEDTFNKSYHDTQYGFPLQSDDELFERLVLEINQAGLSWITILKKADNFHKAYDKFKIE' A
#
# COMPACT_ATOMS: atom_id res chain seq x y z
N MET A 1 -9.91 9.33 18.11
CA MET A 1 -9.38 8.35 17.14
C MET A 1 -8.81 9.15 15.99
N THR A 2 -7.51 9.06 15.74
CA THR A 2 -6.83 9.80 14.66
C THR A 2 -7.09 9.07 13.35
N THR A 3 -7.53 9.78 12.30
CA THR A 3 -7.75 9.15 10.99
C THR A 3 -6.42 8.83 10.31
N TYR A 4 -6.44 8.00 9.26
CA TYR A 4 -5.22 7.72 8.49
C TYR A 4 -4.63 8.98 7.85
N CYS A 5 -5.50 9.87 7.34
CA CYS A 5 -5.09 11.15 6.77
C CYS A 5 -4.44 12.06 7.83
N ASP A 6 -5.03 12.15 9.02
CA ASP A 6 -4.46 12.94 10.13
C ASP A 6 -3.11 12.38 10.58
N TYR A 7 -2.97 11.05 10.63
CA TYR A 7 -1.71 10.38 10.95
C TYR A 7 -0.61 10.74 9.94
N CYS A 8 -0.88 10.60 8.65
CA CYS A 8 0.11 10.89 7.60
C CYS A 8 0.50 12.37 7.55
N ASN A 9 -0.44 13.28 7.81
CA ASN A 9 -0.16 14.72 7.81
C ASN A 9 0.63 15.19 9.05
N SER A 10 0.52 14.46 10.17
CA SER A 10 1.27 14.78 11.40
C SER A 10 2.65 14.13 11.48
N HIS A 11 2.95 13.16 10.61
CA HIS A 11 4.22 12.41 10.58
C HIS A 11 4.84 12.43 9.17
N PRO A 12 5.23 13.60 8.64
CA PRO A 12 5.83 13.69 7.31
C PRO A 12 7.17 12.96 7.19
N GLU A 13 7.84 12.65 8.32
CA GLU A 13 9.06 11.86 8.38
C GLU A 13 8.85 10.36 8.08
N ASP A 14 7.62 9.84 8.23
CA ASP A 14 7.28 8.49 7.78
C ASP A 14 7.01 8.50 6.27
N THR A 15 8.11 8.47 5.51
CA THR A 15 8.08 8.58 4.06
C THR A 15 7.28 7.46 3.38
N PHE A 16 7.18 6.28 3.98
CA PHE A 16 6.42 5.16 3.40
C PHE A 16 4.91 5.45 3.43
N ASN A 17 4.38 5.77 4.62
CA ASN A 17 2.96 6.09 4.74
C ASN A 17 2.62 7.39 4.01
N LYS A 18 3.47 8.43 4.12
CA LYS A 18 3.21 9.72 3.48
C LYS A 18 3.17 9.60 1.95
N SER A 19 4.15 8.92 1.35
CA SER A 19 4.16 8.70 -0.11
C SER A 19 2.97 7.87 -0.58
N TYR A 20 2.62 6.82 0.16
CA TYR A 20 1.47 5.98 -0.16
C TYR A 20 0.15 6.76 -0.07
N HIS A 21 -0.03 7.52 1.00
CA HIS A 21 -1.19 8.39 1.20
C HIS A 21 -1.36 9.40 0.07
N ASP A 22 -0.30 10.09 -0.31
CA ASP A 22 -0.37 11.21 -1.26
C ASP A 22 -0.56 10.77 -2.72
N THR A 23 -0.28 9.51 -3.05
CA THR A 23 -0.24 9.05 -4.45
C THR A 23 -1.12 7.84 -4.76
N GLN A 24 -1.52 7.06 -3.76
CA GLN A 24 -2.21 5.78 -3.97
C GLN A 24 -3.43 5.59 -3.09
N TYR A 25 -3.41 6.04 -1.83
CA TYR A 25 -4.53 5.83 -0.91
C TYR A 25 -5.77 6.63 -1.33
N GLY A 26 -6.84 5.91 -1.69
CA GLY A 26 -8.11 6.53 -2.10
C GLY A 26 -8.11 7.08 -3.52
N PHE A 27 -7.04 6.87 -4.30
CA PHE A 27 -7.01 7.19 -5.72
C PHE A 27 -7.66 6.07 -6.54
N PRO A 28 -8.42 6.39 -7.61
CA PRO A 28 -9.04 5.38 -8.45
C PRO A 28 -7.98 4.58 -9.22
N LEU A 29 -8.12 3.25 -9.22
CA LEU A 29 -7.32 2.33 -10.04
C LEU A 29 -8.12 1.92 -11.27
N GLN A 30 -7.43 1.70 -12.40
CA GLN A 30 -8.07 1.33 -13.68
C GLN A 30 -7.57 -0.01 -14.24
N SER A 31 -6.46 -0.54 -13.73
CA SER A 31 -5.90 -1.82 -14.14
C SER A 31 -6.29 -2.94 -13.16
N ASP A 32 -6.68 -4.10 -13.70
CA ASP A 32 -6.98 -5.29 -12.90
C ASP A 32 -5.72 -5.80 -12.15
N ASP A 33 -4.53 -5.69 -12.76
CA ASP A 33 -3.27 -6.02 -12.10
C ASP A 33 -3.03 -5.15 -10.85
N GLU A 34 -3.32 -3.85 -10.92
CA GLU A 34 -3.18 -2.91 -9.79
C GLU A 34 -4.22 -3.17 -8.70
N LEU A 35 -5.45 -3.52 -9.10
CA LEU A 35 -6.51 -3.91 -8.16
C LEU A 35 -6.14 -5.21 -7.43
N PHE A 36 -5.60 -6.19 -8.16
CA PHE A 36 -5.14 -7.46 -7.60
C PHE A 36 -3.94 -7.26 -6.67
N GLU A 37 -2.97 -6.42 -7.06
CA GLU A 37 -1.88 -5.99 -6.17
C GLU A 37 -2.44 -5.44 -4.86
N ARG A 38 -3.32 -4.44 -4.92
CA ARG A 38 -3.87 -3.81 -3.72
C ARG A 38 -4.55 -4.85 -2.82
N LEU A 39 -5.38 -5.71 -3.39
CA LEU A 39 -6.08 -6.76 -2.66
C LEU A 39 -5.10 -7.71 -1.95
N VAL A 40 -4.05 -8.16 -2.65
CA VAL A 40 -3.06 -9.07 -2.07
C VAL A 40 -2.28 -8.40 -0.93
N LEU A 41 -1.90 -7.13 -1.10
CA LEU A 41 -1.20 -6.37 -0.05
C LEU A 41 -2.09 -6.22 1.20
N GLU A 42 -3.38 -5.90 1.04
CA GLU A 42 -4.34 -5.77 2.15
C GLU A 42 -4.56 -7.10 2.89
N ILE A 43 -4.69 -8.23 2.18
CA ILE A 43 -4.84 -9.54 2.81
C ILE A 43 -3.60 -9.91 3.64
N ASN A 44 -2.41 -9.59 3.13
CA ASN A 44 -1.15 -9.87 3.84
C ASN A 44 -0.91 -8.93 5.04
N GLN A 45 -1.71 -7.88 5.23
CA GLN A 45 -1.64 -7.00 6.40
C GLN A 45 -2.19 -7.65 7.68
N ALA A 46 -2.91 -8.77 7.60
CA ALA A 46 -3.55 -9.40 8.75
C ALA A 46 -2.59 -9.61 9.94
N GLY A 47 -2.85 -8.89 11.04
CA GLY A 47 -2.05 -8.94 12.27
C GLY A 47 -0.74 -8.12 12.24
N LEU A 48 -0.51 -7.33 11.19
CA LEU A 48 0.68 -6.49 11.01
C LEU A 48 0.31 -5.02 10.85
N SER A 49 1.28 -4.13 11.02
CA SER A 49 1.10 -2.71 10.64
C SER A 49 1.18 -2.53 9.13
N TRP A 50 0.44 -1.57 8.57
CA TRP A 50 0.49 -1.28 7.11
C TRP A 50 1.89 -0.89 6.63
N ILE A 51 2.67 -0.16 7.44
CA ILE A 51 4.07 0.16 7.11
C ILE A 51 4.93 -1.10 6.91
N THR A 52 4.62 -2.21 7.58
CA THR A 52 5.31 -3.50 7.34
C THR A 52 5.09 -3.99 5.92
N ILE A 53 3.87 -3.81 5.39
CA ILE A 53 3.51 -4.19 4.02
C ILE A 53 4.15 -3.23 3.02
N LEU A 54 4.06 -1.92 3.25
CA LEU A 54 4.69 -0.91 2.39
C LEU A 54 6.21 -1.13 2.26
N LYS A 55 6.90 -1.43 3.36
CA LYS A 55 8.34 -1.77 3.35
C LYS A 55 8.67 -3.05 2.58
N LYS A 56 7.70 -3.91 2.34
CA LYS A 56 7.84 -5.17 1.59
C LYS A 56 7.24 -5.12 0.19
N ALA A 57 6.61 -4.03 -0.23
CA ALA A 57 5.90 -3.92 -1.51
C ALA A 57 6.77 -4.35 -2.70
N ASP A 58 8.01 -3.84 -2.79
CA ASP A 58 8.96 -4.23 -3.85
C ASP A 58 9.27 -5.74 -3.87
N ASN A 59 9.25 -6.40 -2.71
CA ASN A 59 9.46 -7.84 -2.64
C ASN A 59 8.22 -8.60 -3.09
N PHE A 60 7.02 -8.10 -2.77
CA PHE A 60 5.77 -8.64 -3.31
C PHE A 60 5.73 -8.50 -4.84
N HIS A 61 6.09 -7.34 -5.40
CA HIS A 61 6.19 -7.16 -6.85
C HIS A 61 7.11 -8.19 -7.50
N LYS A 62 8.26 -8.47 -6.90
CA LYS A 62 9.19 -9.49 -7.43
C LYS A 62 8.64 -10.91 -7.29
N ALA A 63 7.98 -11.23 -6.18
CA ALA A 63 7.48 -12.57 -5.89
C ALA A 63 6.25 -12.95 -6.73
N TYR A 64 5.45 -11.97 -7.12
CA TYR A 64 4.18 -12.15 -7.84
C TYR A 64 4.26 -11.69 -9.31
N ASP A 65 5.45 -11.62 -9.91
CA ASP A 65 5.68 -11.13 -11.28
C ASP A 65 4.92 -9.83 -11.62
N LYS A 66 5.06 -8.84 -10.73
CA LYS A 66 4.37 -7.54 -10.79
C LYS A 66 2.84 -7.64 -10.83
N PHE A 67 2.27 -8.70 -10.26
CA PHE A 67 0.84 -8.95 -10.19
C PHE A 67 0.14 -9.05 -11.54
N LYS A 68 0.88 -9.40 -12.60
CA LYS A 68 0.30 -9.68 -13.91
C LYS A 68 -0.63 -10.87 -13.83
N ILE A 69 -1.89 -10.66 -14.18
CA ILE A 69 -2.92 -11.71 -14.15
C ILE A 69 -2.85 -12.60 -15.41
N GLU A 70 -2.29 -12.09 -16.51
CA GLU A 70 -2.17 -12.77 -17.82
C GLU A 70 -0.74 -13.26 -18.15
#